data_AF-A0A8I1TQ58-F1
#
_entry.id   AF-A0A8I1TQ58-F1
#
_cell.length_a   1.000
_cell.length_b   1.000
_cell.length_c   1.000
_cell.angle_alpha   90.00
_cell.angle_beta   90.00
_cell.angle_gamma   90.00
#
_symmetry.space_group_name_H-M   'P 1'
#
loop_
_entity.id
_entity.type
_entity.pdbx_description
1 polymer ?
#
loop_
_entity_poly.entity_id
_entity_poly.type
_entity_poly.pdbx_seq_one_letter_code
_entity_poly.pdbx_strand_id
1 'polypeptide(L)' 'MTSEVWKLGDFFGYISTWSAAQRLIEAGREDILETFFADLSRLWGPDEHKRPVTWSINMRLGRV' A
#
# COMPACT_ATOMS: atom_id res chain seq x y z
N MET A 1 9.64 15.24 -5.94
CA MET A 1 9.02 13.93 -5.66
C MET A 1 9.76 13.33 -4.48
N THR A 2 9.13 13.23 -3.31
CA THR A 2 9.70 12.49 -2.17
C THR A 2 9.47 11.01 -2.43
N SER A 3 10.54 10.28 -2.75
CA SER A 3 10.52 8.82 -2.82
C SER A 3 11.00 8.29 -1.48
N GLU A 4 10.12 7.58 -0.77
CA GLU A 4 10.48 6.93 0.49
C GLU A 4 10.92 5.49 0.22
N VAL A 5 11.88 5.00 1.00
CA VAL A 5 12.46 3.67 0.80
C VAL A 5 11.89 2.71 1.83
N TRP A 6 10.97 1.85 1.41
CA TRP A 6 10.15 1.02 2.30
C TRP A 6 10.49 -0.46 2.17
N LYS A 7 10.38 -1.20 3.27
CA LYS A 7 10.31 -2.67 3.22
C LYS A 7 8.89 -3.09 2.88
N LEU A 8 8.71 -4.36 2.51
CA LEU A 8 7.40 -4.93 2.20
C LEU A 8 6.38 -4.71 3.33
N GLY A 9 6.81 -4.93 4.58
CA GLY A 9 5.96 -4.75 5.76
C GLY A 9 5.49 -3.30 5.97
N ASP A 10 6.35 -2.31 5.71
CA ASP A 10 5.99 -0.89 5.81
C ASP A 10 4.91 -0.54 4.77
N PHE A 11 5.08 -1.06 3.55
CA PHE A 11 4.13 -0.85 2.47
C PHE A 11 2.79 -1.54 2.74
N PHE A 12 2.79 -2.78 3.23
CA PHE A 12 1.57 -3.48 3.65
C PHE A 12 0.83 -2.76 4.77
N GLY A 13 1.56 -2.29 5.79
CA GLY A 13 0.99 -1.50 6.87
C GLY A 13 0.26 -0.27 6.33
N TYR A 14 0.88 0.45 5.38
CA TYR A 14 0.26 1.60 4.74
C TYR A 14 -0.99 1.24 3.92
N ILE A 15 -0.93 0.22 3.05
CA ILE A 15 -2.11 -0.22 2.26
C ILE A 15 -3.28 -0.61 3.16
N SER A 16 -2.99 -1.22 4.31
CA SER A 16 -4.01 -1.62 5.28
C SER A 16 -4.79 -0.44 5.87
N THR A 17 -4.25 0.78 5.80
CA THR A 17 -4.95 2.01 6.22
C THR A 17 -5.92 2.55 5.16
N TRP A 18 -5.91 2.01 3.94
CA TRP A 18 -6.79 2.48 2.87
C TRP A 18 -8.23 2.08 3.15
N SER A 19 -9.16 2.99 2.87
CA SER A 19 -10.60 2.74 3.06
C SER A 19 -11.09 1.50 2.30
N ALA A 20 -10.50 1.19 1.14
CA ALA A 20 -10.82 -0.03 0.39
C ALA A 20 -10.41 -1.31 1.16
N ALA A 21 -9.24 -1.33 1.80
CA ALA A 21 -8.78 -2.45 2.60
C ALA A 21 -9.67 -2.65 3.84
N GLN A 22 -10.01 -1.55 4.52
CA GLN A 22 -10.95 -1.59 5.65
C GLN A 22 -12.33 -2.14 5.24
N ARG A 23 -12.86 -1.71 4.08
CA ARG A 23 -14.14 -2.22 3.57
C ARG A 23 -14.11 -3.71 3.22
N LEU A 24 -12.97 -4.27 2.81
CA LEU A 24 -12.84 -5.71 2.58
C LEU A 24 -12.91 -6.49 3.89
N ILE A 25 -12.23 -6.00 4.93
CA ILE A 25 -12.29 -6.57 6.29
C ILE A 25 -13.72 -6.50 6.84
N GLU A 26 -14.36 -5.33 6.77
CA GLU A 26 -15.75 -5.16 7.20
C GLU A 26 -16.74 -6.06 6.45
N ALA A 27 -16.45 -6.40 5.19
CA ALA A 27 -17.25 -7.30 4.38
C ALA A 27 -16.96 -8.80 4.62
N GLY A 28 -16.02 -9.14 5.51
CA GLY A 28 -15.57 -10.52 5.75
C GLY A 28 -14.89 -11.12 4.51
N ARG A 29 -14.21 -10.27 3.71
CA ARG A 29 -13.52 -10.60 2.47
C ARG A 29 -12.01 -10.45 2.60
N GLU A 30 -11.48 -10.84 3.75
CA GLU A 30 -10.04 -10.87 4.02
C GLU A 30 -9.29 -11.79 3.03
N ASP A 31 -9.96 -12.79 2.46
CA ASP A 31 -9.43 -13.67 1.41
C ASP A 31 -8.87 -12.90 0.20
N ILE A 32 -9.55 -11.82 -0.19
CA ILE A 32 -9.11 -10.95 -1.29
C ILE A 32 -7.84 -10.20 -0.88
N LEU A 33 -7.80 -9.69 0.35
CA LEU A 33 -6.68 -8.92 0.88
C LEU A 33 -5.45 -9.81 1.06
N GLU A 34 -5.62 -11.03 1.56
CA GLU A 34 -4.58 -12.04 1.69
C GLU A 34 -3.99 -12.44 0.33
N THR A 35 -4.85 -12.70 -0.67
CA THR A 35 -4.41 -13.02 -2.04
C THR A 35 -3.60 -11.87 -2.63
N PHE A 36 -4.08 -10.63 -2.47
CA PHE A 36 -3.37 -9.44 -2.91
C PHE A 36 -1.99 -9.31 -2.24
N PHE A 37 -1.89 -9.53 -0.93
CA PHE A 37 -0.61 -9.48 -0.23
C PHE A 37 0.33 -10.61 -0.63
N ALA A 38 -0.18 -11.82 -0.90
CA ALA A 38 0.63 -12.93 -1.40
C ALA A 38 1.22 -12.64 -2.79
N ASP A 39 0.43 -12.07 -3.70
CA ASP A 39 0.91 -11.68 -5.03
C ASP A 39 1.95 -10.56 -4.92
N LEU A 40 1.68 -9.57 -4.08
CA LEU A 40 2.57 -8.44 -3.89
C LEU A 40 3.90 -8.85 -3.25
N SER A 41 3.90 -9.77 -2.27
CA SER A 41 5.14 -10.28 -1.68
C SER A 41 6.00 -11.02 -2.70
N ARG A 42 5.38 -11.82 -3.57
CA ARG A 42 6.06 -12.51 -4.66
C ARG A 42 6.73 -11.54 -5.64
N LEU A 43 6.09 -10.42 -5.94
CA LEU A 43 6.65 -9.37 -6.80
C LEU A 43 7.72 -8.54 -6.09
N TRP A 44 7.60 -8.37 -4.77
CA TRP A 44 8.56 -7.60 -3.97
C TRP A 44 9.90 -8.31 -3.82
N GLY A 45 9.92 -9.64 -3.81
CA GLY A 45 11.10 -10.43 -3.54
C GLY A 45 11.38 -10.52 -2.03
N PRO A 46 12.62 -10.85 -1.60
CA PRO A 46 12.90 -11.10 -0.19
C PRO A 46 12.52 -9.92 0.73
N ASP A 47 12.03 -10.21 1.94
CA ASP A 47 11.41 -9.22 2.84
C ASP A 47 12.35 -8.09 3.28
N GLU A 48 13.66 -8.29 3.19
CA GLU A 48 14.67 -7.27 3.49
C GLU A 48 14.88 -6.26 2.34
N HIS A 49 14.35 -6.54 1.15
CA HIS A 49 14.47 -5.62 0.02
C HIS A 49 13.66 -4.37 0.26
N LYS A 50 14.42 -3.29 0.35
CA LYS A 50 13.89 -1.94 0.39
C LYS A 50 13.67 -1.43 -1.04
N ARG A 51 12.46 -0.95 -1.34
CA ARG A 51 12.11 -0.40 -2.66
C ARG A 51 11.64 1.05 -2.54
N PRO A 52 11.94 1.91 -3.53
CA PRO A 52 11.42 3.27 -3.55
C PRO A 52 9.93 3.24 -3.85
N VAL A 53 9.15 3.88 -2.98
CA VAL A 53 7.70 4.08 -3.15
C VAL A 53 7.47 5.58 -3.37
N THR A 54 6.74 5.91 -4.43
CA THR A 54 6.43 7.30 -4.80
C THR A 54 4.93 7.47 -4.95
N TRP A 55 4.39 8.57 -4.43
CA TRP A 55 2.99 8.95 -4.63
C TRP A 55 2.89 10.20 -5.48
N SER A 56 1.96 10.17 -6.43
CA SER A 56 1.57 11.36 -7.19
C SER A 56 0.61 12.20 -6.35
N ILE A 57 1.12 13.31 -5.82
CA ILE A 57 0.29 14.28 -5.08
C ILE A 57 -0.53 15.08 -6.09
N ASN A 58 -1.85 14.93 -6.04
CA ASN A 58 -2.80 15.75 -6.81
C ASN A 58 -3.37 16.84 -5.90
N MET A 59 -3.09 18.11 -6.18
CA MET A 59 -3.55 19.25 -5.38
C MET A 59 -4.42 20.19 -6.21
N ARG A 60 -5.54 20.65 -5.64
CA ARG A 60 -6.32 21.77 -6.18
C ARG A 60 -6.06 23.02 -5.34
N LEU A 61 -5.38 24.00 -5.92
CA LEU A 61 -5.08 25.28 -5.28
C LEU A 61 -6.01 26.36 -5.83
N GLY A 62 -6.74 27.02 -4.94
CA GLY A 62 -7.58 28.19 -5.23
C GLY A 62 -7.18 29.33 -4.29
N ARG A 63 -7.28 30.57 -4.76
CA ARG A 63 -7.03 31.77 -3.97
C ARG A 63 -8.36 32.27 -3.39
N VAL A 64 -8.38 32.60 -2.10
CA VAL A 64 -9.48 33.31 -1.42
C VAL A 64 -9.33 34.81 -1.62
#